data_AF-A0A124GC71-F1
#
_entry.id   AF-A0A124GC71-F1
#
_cell.length_a   1.000
_cell.length_b   1.000
_cell.length_c   1.000
_cell.angle_alpha   90.00
_cell.angle_beta   90.00
_cell.angle_gamma   90.00
#
_symmetry.space_group_name_H-M   'P 1'
#
loop_
_entity.id
_entity.type
_entity.pdbx_description
1 polymer ?
#
loop_
_entity_poly.entity_id
_entity_poly.type
_entity_poly.pdbx_seq_one_letter_code
_entity_poly.pdbx_strand_id
1 'polypeptide(L)'
;MLAAILRRNNTTAFLLCANDGQLLRFFRTYMTRHPDAVGVEETLRTMLKEDKESDPSLHLDMFNLSRRPQDDLFDRLVDAVASHSGWEDCDTCPSRYPERDPIRRNLHVLSKTSMRDRLRDLIRIAAANDTHLPMRHLLLLIVNIILGVSGQKKTGLMTCKLSGILADDDEAHLSNPYDNALGLNLKLDGNRDYLAFTVFRNFGIGQETNNPIDSMLIEGTPDDLYQRYVGSDELHGSKRFEQTRLQYRRGEADSFSRFQQALESQRRRLFFVLPNDAKGSELDPWRLSVFMHGGAYVEFCEALQNGQRADRTVGRLVIGLNRSYSGVMCDDADRVWFTAPAANTQSRVGRVLDIELPLGDAPRNMISVNFDAEGPYRRPRIVVTMRESMGAPATVVESNPLQPLLFEYLLRVQGGSLPGSFSRQCFEELRQFRLRVVAKLSQLKLIELDNLSHMMIVKLGMDGRLQQDSIGVTRTV
;
A
#
# COMPACT_ATOMS: atom_id res chain seq x y z
N MET A 1 26.26 29.60 10.92
CA MET A 1 25.61 28.26 10.86
C MET A 1 26.21 27.27 11.86
N LEU A 2 27.47 26.81 11.76
CA LEU A 2 28.04 25.82 12.70
C LEU A 2 27.94 26.26 14.17
N ALA A 3 28.28 27.52 14.47
CA ALA A 3 28.14 28.09 15.81
C ALA A 3 26.68 28.10 16.31
N ALA A 4 25.70 28.24 15.41
CA ALA A 4 24.28 28.17 15.78
C ALA A 4 23.82 26.74 16.05
N ILE A 5 24.26 25.78 15.21
CA ILE A 5 24.00 24.35 15.38
C ILE A 5 24.59 23.82 16.71
N LEU A 6 25.78 24.31 17.10
CA LEU A 6 26.46 23.92 18.33
C LEU A 6 26.07 24.77 19.57
N ARG A 7 24.98 25.55 19.51
CA ARG A 7 24.51 26.45 20.60
C ARG A 7 25.54 27.50 21.06
N ARG A 8 26.54 27.80 20.24
CA ARG A 8 27.54 28.85 20.51
C ARG A 8 27.04 30.25 20.14
N ASN A 9 25.99 30.38 19.33
CA ASN A 9 25.36 31.65 18.98
C ASN A 9 23.86 31.48 18.62
N ASN A 10 22.97 32.14 19.37
CA ASN A 10 21.51 32.03 19.21
C ASN A 10 20.84 33.30 18.65
N THR A 11 21.61 34.25 18.11
CA THR A 11 21.08 35.53 17.61
C THR A 11 20.52 35.47 16.19
N THR A 12 20.74 34.36 15.47
CA THR A 12 20.36 34.23 14.05
C THR A 12 19.75 32.86 13.77
N ALA A 13 18.53 32.85 13.25
CA ALA A 13 17.88 31.65 12.74
C ALA A 13 18.28 31.40 11.28
N PHE A 14 18.57 30.14 10.93
CA PHE A 14 18.90 29.73 9.57
C PHE A 14 17.83 28.74 9.09
N LEU A 15 17.26 29.00 7.91
CA LEU A 15 16.44 28.02 7.18
C LEU A 15 17.28 27.43 6.05
N LEU A 16 17.50 26.12 6.09
CA LEU A 16 18.28 25.40 5.07
C LEU A 16 17.38 24.41 4.34
N CYS A 17 17.32 24.52 3.01
CA CYS A 17 16.67 23.54 2.15
C CYS A 17 17.76 22.81 1.35
N ALA A 18 17.99 21.54 1.66
CA ALA A 18 19.02 20.74 1.00
C ALA A 18 18.50 19.32 0.74
N ASN A 19 19.01 18.68 -0.30
CA ASN A 19 18.86 17.25 -0.49
C ASN A 19 19.75 16.50 0.52
N ASP A 20 19.25 15.41 1.10
CA ASP A 20 19.93 14.60 2.13
C ASP A 20 21.38 14.26 1.75
N GLY A 21 21.60 13.81 0.51
CA GLY A 21 22.92 13.46 0.02
C GLY A 21 23.85 14.67 -0.12
N GLN A 22 23.31 15.82 -0.52
CA GLN A 22 24.07 17.07 -0.61
C GLN A 22 24.43 17.62 0.76
N LEU A 23 23.51 17.52 1.73
CA LEU A 23 23.72 17.94 3.11
C LEU A 23 24.83 17.12 3.77
N LEU A 24 24.74 15.79 3.71
CA LEU A 24 25.77 14.92 4.28
C LEU A 24 27.12 15.08 3.57
N ARG A 25 27.12 15.21 2.23
CA ARG A 25 28.35 15.46 1.46
C ARG A 25 29.01 16.77 1.89
N PHE A 26 28.24 17.83 2.07
CA PHE A 26 28.74 19.12 2.55
C PHE A 26 29.45 18.96 3.90
N PHE A 27 28.80 18.33 4.89
CA PHE A 27 29.39 18.14 6.21
C PHE A 27 30.63 17.23 6.20
N ARG A 28 30.66 16.19 5.35
CA ARG A 28 31.85 15.35 5.15
C ARG A 28 33.06 16.11 4.60
N THR A 29 32.83 17.04 3.67
CA THR A 29 33.92 17.90 3.18
C THR A 29 34.30 18.97 4.20
N TYR A 30 33.32 19.47 4.95
CA TYR A 30 33.51 20.53 5.93
C TYR A 30 34.29 20.05 7.16
N MET A 31 34.04 18.83 7.65
CA MET A 31 34.76 18.23 8.79
C MET A 31 36.27 18.07 8.53
N THR A 32 36.71 17.94 7.27
CA THR A 32 38.14 17.87 6.92
C THR A 32 38.90 19.13 7.32
N ARG A 33 38.22 20.29 7.40
CA ARG A 33 38.82 21.58 7.78
C ARG A 33 38.38 22.05 9.18
N HIS A 34 37.37 21.42 9.75
CA HIS A 34 36.76 21.81 11.03
C HIS A 34 36.42 20.59 11.88
N PRO A 35 37.32 20.15 12.78
CA PRO A 35 37.14 18.97 13.63
C PRO A 35 35.86 19.03 14.50
N ASP A 36 35.48 20.24 14.92
CA ASP A 36 34.25 20.50 15.69
C ASP A 36 32.95 20.08 14.97
N ALA A 37 32.99 19.85 13.65
CA ALA A 37 31.83 19.46 12.86
C ALA A 37 31.64 17.94 12.72
N VAL A 38 32.57 17.11 13.24
CA VAL A 38 32.48 15.64 13.14
C VAL A 38 31.22 15.11 13.82
N GLY A 39 30.95 15.54 15.06
CA GLY A 39 29.75 15.14 15.80
C GLY A 39 28.45 15.61 15.11
N VAL A 40 28.49 16.69 14.33
CA VAL A 40 27.32 17.18 13.59
C VAL A 40 26.98 16.24 12.43
N GLU A 41 27.95 15.71 11.67
CA GLU A 41 27.68 14.79 10.55
C GLU A 41 27.09 13.47 11.04
N GLU A 42 27.65 12.92 12.11
CA GLU A 42 27.20 11.65 12.69
C GLU A 42 25.79 11.76 13.27
N THR A 43 25.52 12.84 14.01
CA THR A 43 24.16 13.11 14.51
C THR A 43 23.19 13.35 13.37
N LEU A 44 23.53 14.17 12.36
CA LEU A 44 22.65 14.40 11.20
C LEU A 44 22.35 13.11 10.43
N ARG A 45 23.35 12.24 10.26
CA ARG A 45 23.18 10.92 9.64
C ARG A 45 22.25 10.03 10.46
N THR A 46 22.41 10.02 11.78
CA THR A 46 21.54 9.27 12.69
C THR A 46 20.13 9.83 12.67
N MET A 47 19.96 11.15 12.74
CA MET A 47 18.67 11.82 12.61
C MET A 47 17.99 11.48 11.28
N LEU A 48 18.72 11.52 10.16
CA LEU A 48 18.19 11.11 8.84
C LEU A 48 17.84 9.62 8.80
N LYS A 49 18.62 8.75 9.45
CA LYS A 49 18.35 7.30 9.48
C LYS A 49 17.14 6.96 10.36
N GLU A 50 17.03 7.59 11.51
CA GLU A 50 16.03 7.31 12.56
C GLU A 50 14.79 8.21 12.48
N ASP A 51 14.78 9.17 11.55
CA ASP A 51 13.71 10.15 11.39
C ASP A 51 13.47 11.07 12.58
N LYS A 52 14.55 11.43 13.28
CA LYS A 52 14.46 12.36 14.40
C LYS A 52 14.39 13.79 13.89
N GLU A 53 13.34 14.50 14.25
CA GLU A 53 13.21 15.93 13.95
C GLU A 53 14.20 16.78 14.75
N SER A 54 14.51 16.37 15.98
CA SER A 54 15.47 17.06 16.84
C SER A 54 16.39 16.08 17.54
N ASP A 55 17.59 16.54 17.87
CA ASP A 55 18.53 15.83 18.72
C ASP A 55 19.06 16.78 19.81
N PRO A 56 19.04 16.39 21.10
CA PRO A 56 19.47 17.27 22.19
C PRO A 56 20.91 17.79 22.05
N SER A 57 21.78 17.04 21.35
CA SER A 57 23.18 17.42 21.12
C SER A 57 23.34 18.58 20.14
N LEU A 58 22.33 18.85 19.32
CA LEU A 58 22.33 19.92 18.33
C LEU A 58 21.22 20.94 18.62
N HIS A 59 21.35 22.12 18.02
CA HIS A 59 20.31 23.13 17.99
C HIS A 59 19.88 23.34 16.54
N LEU A 60 19.25 22.29 16.01
CA LEU A 60 18.51 22.32 14.76
C LEU A 60 17.23 21.50 14.90
N ASP A 61 16.24 21.89 14.09
CA ASP A 61 15.10 21.05 13.75
C ASP A 61 15.23 20.62 12.28
N MET A 62 15.11 19.32 12.04
CA MET A 62 15.24 18.70 10.73
C MET A 62 13.88 18.18 10.26
N PHE A 63 13.35 18.79 9.21
CA PHE A 63 12.10 18.35 8.60
C PHE A 63 12.38 17.57 7.32
N ASN A 64 12.29 16.24 7.38
CA ASN A 64 12.45 15.41 6.19
C ASN A 64 11.17 15.44 5.33
N LEU A 65 11.18 16.26 4.28
CA LEU A 65 10.02 16.41 3.38
C LEU A 65 9.70 15.14 2.57
N SER A 66 10.66 14.22 2.41
CA SER A 66 10.38 12.92 1.78
C SER A 66 9.49 12.02 2.65
N ARG A 67 9.39 12.34 3.96
CA ARG A 67 8.73 11.51 4.98
C ARG A 67 7.42 12.05 5.52
N ARG A 68 6.97 13.18 4.99
CA ARG A 68 5.62 13.67 5.26
C ARG A 68 4.57 12.80 4.56
N PRO A 69 3.36 12.65 5.13
CA PRO A 69 2.25 11.97 4.48
C PRO A 69 1.99 12.59 3.09
N GLN A 70 2.27 11.80 2.05
CA GLN A 70 2.20 12.25 0.65
C GLN A 70 0.77 12.23 0.11
N ASP A 71 -0.09 11.44 0.75
CA ASP A 71 -1.54 11.46 0.64
C ASP A 71 -2.12 12.84 1.00
N ASP A 72 -1.77 13.39 2.19
CA ASP A 72 -2.20 14.73 2.59
C ASP A 72 -1.63 15.82 1.67
N LEU A 73 -0.43 15.61 1.13
CA LEU A 73 0.15 16.52 0.16
C LEU A 73 -0.61 16.48 -1.17
N PHE A 74 -0.96 15.29 -1.66
CA PHE A 74 -1.73 15.13 -2.88
C PHE A 74 -3.08 15.85 -2.78
N ASP A 75 -3.80 15.67 -1.68
CA ASP A 75 -5.07 16.36 -1.45
C ASP A 75 -4.91 17.88 -1.50
N ARG A 76 -3.91 18.43 -0.79
CA ARG A 76 -3.63 19.87 -0.84
C ARG A 76 -3.26 20.38 -2.23
N LEU A 77 -2.54 19.59 -3.01
CA LEU A 77 -2.19 19.95 -4.39
C LEU A 77 -3.44 19.94 -5.29
N VAL A 78 -4.31 18.94 -5.15
CA VAL A 78 -5.59 18.90 -5.89
C VAL A 78 -6.46 20.09 -5.53
N ASP A 79 -6.56 20.44 -4.24
CA ASP A 79 -7.32 21.61 -3.80
C ASP A 79 -6.72 22.91 -4.32
N ALA A 80 -5.40 23.06 -4.26
CA ALA A 80 -4.70 24.24 -4.78
C ALA A 80 -4.91 24.39 -6.30
N VAL A 81 -4.92 23.29 -7.06
CA VAL A 81 -5.21 23.32 -8.50
C VAL A 81 -6.68 23.62 -8.75
N ALA A 82 -7.60 22.97 -8.05
CA ALA A 82 -9.05 23.11 -8.29
C ALA A 82 -9.62 24.46 -7.86
N SER A 83 -9.03 25.12 -6.86
CA SER A 83 -9.44 26.44 -6.35
C SER A 83 -8.64 27.61 -6.93
N HIS A 84 -7.77 27.36 -7.90
CA HIS A 84 -6.93 28.40 -8.48
C HIS A 84 -7.77 29.46 -9.23
N SER A 85 -7.54 30.75 -8.98
CA SER A 85 -8.31 31.84 -9.58
C SER A 85 -8.25 31.87 -11.11
N GLY A 86 -7.19 31.33 -11.71
CA GLY A 86 -7.08 31.20 -13.18
C GLY A 86 -8.18 30.37 -13.86
N TRP A 87 -9.01 29.62 -13.12
CA TRP A 87 -10.21 28.99 -13.68
C TRP A 87 -11.34 29.98 -13.98
N GLU A 88 -11.36 31.15 -13.34
CA GLU A 88 -12.34 32.22 -13.61
C GLU A 88 -12.19 32.76 -15.03
N ASP A 89 -10.95 32.82 -15.54
CA ASP A 89 -10.67 33.21 -16.93
C ASP A 89 -11.29 32.25 -17.96
N CYS A 90 -11.60 31.01 -17.56
CA CYS A 90 -12.21 30.01 -18.43
C CYS A 90 -13.72 30.23 -18.63
N ASP A 91 -14.34 31.25 -18.03
CA ASP A 91 -15.76 31.57 -18.27
C ASP A 91 -15.98 32.18 -19.66
N THR A 92 -14.90 32.65 -20.30
CA THR A 92 -14.87 33.12 -21.69
C THR A 92 -14.23 32.12 -22.65
N CYS A 93 -14.08 30.85 -22.23
CA CYS A 93 -13.34 29.83 -22.97
C CYS A 93 -13.87 29.67 -24.41
N PRO A 94 -12.98 29.52 -25.43
CA PRO A 94 -13.37 29.29 -26.82
C PRO A 94 -14.17 28.00 -27.05
N SER A 95 -14.17 27.09 -26.08
CA SER A 95 -15.01 25.88 -26.13
C SER A 95 -16.47 26.31 -26.08
N ARG A 96 -17.20 26.06 -27.18
CA ARG A 96 -18.63 26.43 -27.32
C ARG A 96 -19.56 25.73 -26.32
N TYR A 97 -19.04 24.72 -25.60
CA TYR A 97 -19.81 23.87 -24.69
C TYR A 97 -19.02 23.63 -23.39
N PRO A 98 -19.21 24.46 -22.35
CA PRO A 98 -18.55 24.29 -21.05
C PRO A 98 -18.78 22.90 -20.44
N GLU A 99 -19.96 22.32 -20.68
CA GLU A 99 -20.34 20.99 -20.18
C GLU A 99 -19.67 19.83 -20.94
N ARG A 100 -19.12 20.11 -22.14
CA ARG A 100 -18.40 19.12 -22.95
C ARG A 100 -16.89 19.31 -22.94
N ASP A 101 -16.38 20.33 -22.24
CA ASP A 101 -14.95 20.59 -22.12
C ASP A 101 -14.26 19.44 -21.34
N PRO A 102 -13.40 18.63 -21.99
CA PRO A 102 -12.73 17.53 -21.33
C PRO A 102 -11.83 17.99 -20.16
N ILE A 103 -11.28 19.21 -20.19
CA ILE A 103 -10.41 19.74 -19.14
C ILE A 103 -11.22 19.94 -17.85
N ARG A 104 -12.31 20.71 -17.90
CA ARG A 104 -13.19 20.95 -16.75
C ARG A 104 -13.82 19.65 -16.25
N ARG A 105 -14.22 18.76 -17.16
CA ARG A 105 -14.74 17.43 -16.79
C ARG A 105 -13.70 16.62 -16.03
N ASN A 106 -12.45 16.53 -16.50
CA ASN A 106 -11.40 15.78 -15.82
C ASN A 106 -11.05 16.38 -14.46
N LEU A 107 -11.05 17.72 -14.34
CA LEU A 107 -10.90 18.39 -13.05
C LEU A 107 -12.02 18.01 -12.09
N HIS A 108 -13.27 17.99 -12.55
CA HIS A 108 -14.41 17.56 -11.74
C HIS A 108 -14.26 16.09 -11.29
N VAL A 109 -13.93 15.19 -12.22
CA VAL A 109 -13.69 13.77 -11.89
C VAL A 109 -12.58 13.64 -10.84
N LEU A 110 -11.45 14.34 -11.01
CA LEU A 110 -10.34 14.29 -10.06
C LEU A 110 -10.67 14.90 -8.69
N SER A 111 -11.50 15.94 -8.62
CA SER A 111 -11.70 16.72 -7.38
C SER A 111 -12.97 16.38 -6.60
N LYS A 112 -14.00 15.84 -7.25
CA LYS A 112 -15.36 15.67 -6.69
C LYS A 112 -15.87 14.23 -6.70
N THR A 113 -15.06 13.25 -7.11
CA THR A 113 -15.48 11.84 -7.16
C THR A 113 -14.56 10.95 -6.33
N SER A 114 -14.93 9.67 -6.19
CA SER A 114 -14.13 8.62 -5.54
C SER A 114 -12.73 8.45 -6.12
N MET A 115 -12.47 8.94 -7.35
CA MET A 115 -11.15 8.91 -7.96
C MET A 115 -10.08 9.57 -7.07
N ARG A 116 -10.40 10.69 -6.41
CA ARG A 116 -9.47 11.40 -5.53
C ARG A 116 -9.00 10.51 -4.39
N ASP A 117 -9.97 9.95 -3.66
CA ASP A 117 -9.73 9.08 -2.52
C ASP A 117 -8.97 7.83 -2.95
N ARG A 118 -9.29 7.25 -4.12
CA ARG A 118 -8.58 6.09 -4.66
C ARG A 118 -7.13 6.39 -4.98
N LEU A 119 -6.85 7.54 -5.58
CA LEU A 119 -5.47 7.97 -5.84
C LEU A 119 -4.72 8.22 -4.54
N ARG A 120 -5.37 8.84 -3.54
CA ARG A 120 -4.80 9.02 -2.20
C ARG A 120 -4.41 7.67 -1.58
N ASP A 121 -5.30 6.69 -1.61
CA ASP A 121 -5.04 5.35 -1.08
C ASP A 121 -3.89 4.65 -1.84
N LEU A 122 -3.84 4.76 -3.18
CA LEU A 122 -2.73 4.22 -3.99
C LEU A 122 -1.38 4.84 -3.60
N ILE A 123 -1.34 6.16 -3.36
CA ILE A 123 -0.14 6.87 -2.92
C ILE A 123 0.28 6.37 -1.52
N ARG A 124 -0.68 6.20 -0.62
CA ARG A 124 -0.42 5.70 0.74
C ARG A 124 0.13 4.27 0.71
N ILE A 125 -0.46 3.38 -0.09
CA ILE A 125 0.04 2.01 -0.26
C ILE A 125 1.45 2.03 -0.89
N ALA A 126 1.69 2.88 -1.89
CA ALA A 126 3.02 3.02 -2.49
C ALA A 126 4.08 3.45 -1.47
N ALA A 127 3.78 4.45 -0.64
CA ALA A 127 4.67 4.90 0.44
C ALA A 127 4.90 3.80 1.51
N ALA A 128 3.85 3.04 1.83
CA ALA A 128 3.96 1.87 2.71
C ALA A 128 4.75 0.70 2.07
N ASN A 129 4.98 0.73 0.75
CA ASN A 129 5.84 -0.19 0.02
C ASN A 129 7.19 0.46 -0.37
N ASP A 130 7.69 1.39 0.46
CA ASP A 130 8.97 2.10 0.30
C ASP A 130 9.10 2.89 -1.00
N THR A 131 7.99 3.18 -1.68
CA THR A 131 7.99 3.93 -2.94
C THR A 131 7.36 5.31 -2.77
N HIS A 132 8.23 6.29 -2.54
CA HIS A 132 7.85 7.67 -2.29
C HIS A 132 7.69 8.46 -3.59
N LEU A 133 6.55 9.13 -3.74
CA LEU A 133 6.27 10.05 -4.83
C LEU A 133 6.58 11.49 -4.40
N PRO A 134 7.69 12.09 -4.86
CA PRO A 134 7.97 13.49 -4.55
C PRO A 134 6.91 14.39 -5.20
N MET A 135 6.78 15.62 -4.68
CA MET A 135 5.81 16.62 -5.14
C MET A 135 5.79 16.78 -6.67
N ARG A 136 6.96 16.76 -7.33
CA ARG A 136 7.07 16.82 -8.80
C ARG A 136 6.23 15.73 -9.48
N HIS A 137 6.29 14.49 -8.99
CA HIS A 137 5.57 13.36 -9.55
C HIS A 137 4.06 13.44 -9.24
N LEU A 138 3.68 13.96 -8.08
CA LEU A 138 2.28 14.25 -7.76
C LEU A 138 1.70 15.32 -8.69
N LEU A 139 2.43 16.40 -8.95
CA LEU A 139 2.03 17.44 -9.90
C LEU A 139 1.91 16.90 -11.33
N LEU A 140 2.88 16.09 -11.77
CA LEU A 140 2.82 15.43 -13.08
C LEU A 140 1.59 14.53 -13.22
N LEU A 141 1.25 13.77 -12.18
CA LEU A 141 0.06 12.96 -12.12
C LEU A 141 -1.21 13.81 -12.27
N ILE A 142 -1.36 14.87 -11.46
CA ILE A 142 -2.51 15.77 -11.50
C ILE A 142 -2.65 16.40 -12.90
N VAL A 143 -1.56 16.93 -13.44
CA VAL A 143 -1.53 17.55 -14.77
C VAL A 143 -1.90 16.55 -15.86
N ASN A 144 -1.38 15.32 -15.82
CA ASN A 144 -1.71 14.32 -16.82
C ASN A 144 -3.16 13.84 -16.71
N ILE A 145 -3.73 13.72 -15.50
CA ILE A 145 -5.15 13.38 -15.34
C ILE A 145 -6.04 14.46 -15.98
N ILE A 146 -5.74 15.73 -15.72
CA ILE A 146 -6.56 16.85 -16.20
C ILE A 146 -6.37 17.08 -17.71
N LEU A 147 -5.12 17.16 -18.16
CA LEU A 147 -4.76 17.61 -19.51
C LEU A 147 -4.26 16.49 -20.43
N GLY A 148 -4.17 15.25 -19.96
CA GLY A 148 -3.70 14.13 -20.78
C GLY A 148 -4.67 13.78 -21.90
N VAL A 149 -4.11 13.48 -23.07
CA VAL A 149 -4.85 13.05 -24.26
C VAL A 149 -4.08 11.95 -24.98
N SER A 150 -4.78 10.90 -25.41
CA SER A 150 -4.22 9.78 -26.17
C SER A 150 -4.24 10.06 -27.69
N GLY A 151 -3.52 9.24 -28.47
CA GLY A 151 -3.54 9.31 -29.94
C GLY A 151 -2.72 10.44 -30.59
N GLN A 152 -2.13 11.34 -29.80
CA GLN A 152 -1.31 12.44 -30.33
C GLN A 152 0.11 11.96 -30.72
N LYS A 153 0.59 12.36 -31.91
CA LYS A 153 1.93 11.98 -32.43
C LYS A 153 3.07 12.47 -31.53
N LYS A 154 2.88 13.57 -30.81
CA LYS A 154 3.75 14.09 -29.74
C LYS A 154 2.98 14.04 -28.41
N THR A 155 3.68 13.80 -27.30
CA THR A 155 3.11 13.88 -25.94
C THR A 155 2.84 15.35 -25.60
N GLY A 156 1.75 15.90 -26.15
CA GLY A 156 1.28 17.24 -25.85
C GLY A 156 0.18 17.18 -24.80
N LEU A 157 0.28 18.02 -23.78
CA LEU A 157 -0.85 18.30 -22.89
C LEU A 157 -1.93 19.04 -23.69
N MET A 158 -3.18 18.80 -23.32
CA MET A 158 -4.33 19.46 -23.92
C MET A 158 -4.27 20.97 -23.67
N THR A 159 -4.57 21.73 -24.72
CA THR A 159 -4.83 23.18 -24.65
C THR A 159 -6.32 23.44 -24.77
N CYS A 160 -6.80 24.63 -24.38
CA CYS A 160 -8.22 25.00 -24.55
C CYS A 160 -8.69 24.86 -26.01
N LYS A 161 -7.82 25.18 -26.98
CA LYS A 161 -8.10 24.98 -28.41
C LYS A 161 -8.30 23.50 -28.77
N LEU A 162 -7.41 22.63 -28.30
CA LEU A 162 -7.53 21.19 -28.55
C LEU A 162 -8.75 20.58 -27.85
N SER A 163 -9.06 21.03 -26.62
CA SER A 163 -10.28 20.67 -25.91
C SER A 163 -11.53 20.93 -26.77
N GLY A 164 -11.65 22.14 -27.34
CA GLY A 164 -12.77 22.50 -28.22
C GLY A 164 -12.87 21.59 -29.45
N ILE A 165 -11.74 21.32 -30.12
CA ILE A 165 -11.70 20.42 -31.29
C ILE A 165 -12.18 19.01 -30.92
N LEU A 166 -11.68 18.44 -29.82
CA LEU A 166 -12.09 17.10 -29.37
C LEU A 166 -13.58 17.04 -29.01
N ALA A 167 -14.14 18.12 -28.47
CA ALA A 167 -15.56 18.19 -28.16
C ALA A 167 -16.43 18.29 -29.43
N ASP A 168 -15.99 19.07 -30.43
CA ASP A 168 -16.70 19.23 -31.70
C ASP A 168 -16.66 17.94 -32.55
N ASP A 169 -15.56 17.18 -32.50
CA ASP A 169 -15.35 15.95 -33.29
C ASP A 169 -15.87 14.65 -32.61
N ASP A 170 -16.55 14.72 -31.45
CA ASP A 170 -16.93 13.55 -30.60
C ASP A 170 -15.72 12.67 -30.17
N GLU A 171 -14.54 13.29 -30.10
CA GLU A 171 -13.26 12.69 -29.71
C GLU A 171 -12.86 12.94 -28.25
N ALA A 172 -13.74 13.56 -27.44
CA ALA A 172 -13.53 13.86 -26.02
C ALA A 172 -13.15 12.63 -25.16
N HIS A 173 -13.46 11.42 -25.64
CA HIS A 173 -13.09 10.14 -25.03
C HIS A 173 -11.57 9.86 -25.06
N LEU A 174 -10.81 10.49 -25.96
CA LEU A 174 -9.35 10.34 -26.03
C LEU A 174 -8.64 10.93 -24.81
N SER A 175 -9.30 11.83 -24.09
CA SER A 175 -8.87 12.32 -22.79
C SER A 175 -9.59 11.51 -21.71
N ASN A 176 -9.09 10.33 -21.40
CA ASN A 176 -9.69 9.47 -20.39
C ASN A 176 -8.96 9.67 -19.04
N PRO A 177 -9.59 10.28 -18.02
CA PRO A 177 -8.92 10.56 -16.75
C PRO A 177 -8.46 9.28 -16.04
N TYR A 178 -9.19 8.17 -16.20
CA TYR A 178 -8.88 6.89 -15.56
C TYR A 178 -7.61 6.25 -16.17
N ASP A 179 -7.51 6.26 -17.51
CA ASP A 179 -6.32 5.78 -18.21
C ASP A 179 -5.13 6.74 -18.02
N ASN A 180 -5.40 8.05 -18.00
CA ASN A 180 -4.39 9.08 -17.75
C ASN A 180 -3.77 8.97 -16.34
N ALA A 181 -4.55 8.59 -15.33
CA ALA A 181 -4.04 8.36 -13.98
C ALA A 181 -2.96 7.26 -13.96
N LEU A 182 -3.08 6.27 -14.83
CA LEU A 182 -2.11 5.18 -14.98
C LEU A 182 -1.05 5.46 -16.06
N GLY A 183 -1.08 6.64 -16.67
CA GLY A 183 -0.18 7.06 -17.74
C GLY A 183 -0.42 6.35 -19.08
N LEU A 184 -1.53 5.63 -19.28
CA LEU A 184 -1.76 4.83 -20.48
C LEU A 184 -1.93 5.67 -21.77
N ASN A 185 -2.13 6.97 -21.63
CA ASN A 185 -2.12 7.94 -22.73
C ASN A 185 -0.70 8.27 -23.24
N LEU A 186 0.33 8.03 -22.44
CA LEU A 186 1.72 8.31 -22.78
C LEU A 186 2.31 7.15 -23.61
N LYS A 187 3.26 7.47 -24.49
CA LYS A 187 4.01 6.44 -25.23
C LYS A 187 4.76 5.52 -24.25
N LEU A 188 4.88 4.24 -24.62
CA LEU A 188 5.48 3.19 -23.78
C LEU A 188 6.86 3.57 -23.20
N ASP A 189 7.68 4.31 -23.95
CA ASP A 189 8.99 4.77 -23.48
C ASP A 189 8.86 5.91 -22.45
N GLY A 190 8.00 6.90 -22.70
CA GLY A 190 7.79 8.03 -21.79
C GLY A 190 7.17 7.63 -20.45
N ASN A 191 6.45 6.51 -20.40
CA ASN A 191 5.89 5.96 -19.15
C ASN A 191 6.93 5.36 -18.21
N ARG A 192 8.10 4.96 -18.72
CA ARG A 192 9.18 4.38 -17.89
C ARG A 192 9.98 5.46 -17.17
N ASP A 193 9.99 6.68 -17.70
CA ASP A 193 10.76 7.80 -17.14
C ASP A 193 10.07 8.46 -15.92
N TYR A 194 8.76 8.27 -15.77
CA TYR A 194 8.00 8.86 -14.67
C TYR A 194 7.64 7.83 -13.60
N LEU A 195 8.20 8.02 -12.40
CA LEU A 195 7.98 7.15 -11.25
C LEU A 195 6.49 6.97 -10.92
N ALA A 196 5.69 8.04 -10.90
CA ALA A 196 4.25 7.97 -10.59
C ALA A 196 3.48 6.92 -11.41
N PHE A 197 3.65 6.93 -12.73
CA PHE A 197 2.93 6.00 -13.62
C PHE A 197 3.51 4.58 -13.54
N THR A 198 4.81 4.44 -13.31
CA THR A 198 5.41 3.12 -13.06
C THR A 198 4.87 2.50 -11.77
N VAL A 199 4.73 3.29 -10.71
CA VAL A 199 4.16 2.85 -9.43
C VAL A 199 2.72 2.39 -9.61
N PHE A 200 1.87 3.21 -10.21
CA PHE A 200 0.45 2.86 -10.37
C PHE A 200 0.21 1.70 -11.33
N ARG A 201 1.04 1.55 -12.37
CA ARG A 201 1.00 0.37 -13.24
C ARG A 201 1.29 -0.92 -12.48
N ASN A 202 2.16 -0.91 -11.46
CA ASN A 202 2.46 -2.09 -10.65
C ASN A 202 1.28 -2.58 -9.81
N PHE A 203 0.24 -1.76 -9.60
CA PHE A 203 -1.00 -2.21 -8.97
C PHE A 203 -1.85 -3.10 -9.91
N GLY A 204 -1.53 -3.17 -11.21
CA GLY A 204 -2.24 -4.02 -12.17
C GLY A 204 -3.72 -3.69 -12.29
N ILE A 205 -4.10 -2.43 -12.07
CA ILE A 205 -5.51 -2.01 -12.03
C ILE A 205 -6.18 -2.38 -13.36
N GLY A 206 -7.27 -3.12 -13.28
CA GLY A 206 -8.07 -3.61 -14.41
C GLY A 206 -7.57 -4.91 -15.06
N GLN A 207 -6.34 -5.33 -14.76
CA GLN A 207 -5.79 -6.60 -15.25
C GLN A 207 -6.30 -7.80 -14.45
N GLU A 208 -6.56 -7.59 -13.16
CA GLU A 208 -7.20 -8.60 -12.31
C GLU A 208 -8.69 -8.73 -12.65
N THR A 209 -9.18 -9.97 -12.62
CA THR A 209 -10.58 -10.31 -12.91
C THR A 209 -11.37 -10.46 -11.64
N ASN A 210 -12.66 -10.14 -11.69
CA ASN A 210 -13.55 -10.31 -10.56
C ASN A 210 -14.92 -10.74 -11.08
N ASN A 211 -15.40 -11.93 -10.70
CA ASN A 211 -16.61 -12.52 -11.25
C ASN A 211 -17.84 -11.60 -11.14
N PRO A 212 -18.18 -11.03 -9.95
CA PRO A 212 -19.28 -10.07 -9.84
C PRO A 212 -19.19 -8.87 -10.80
N ILE A 213 -18.02 -8.24 -10.88
CA ILE A 213 -17.79 -7.07 -11.74
C ILE A 213 -17.83 -7.46 -13.22
N ASP A 214 -17.27 -8.62 -13.56
CA ASP A 214 -17.25 -9.14 -14.93
C ASP A 214 -18.63 -9.58 -15.41
N SER A 215 -19.43 -10.23 -14.56
CA SER A 215 -20.84 -10.52 -14.85
C SER A 215 -21.61 -9.22 -15.08
N MET A 216 -21.42 -8.20 -14.23
CA MET A 216 -22.03 -6.89 -14.44
C MET A 216 -21.62 -6.29 -15.78
N LEU A 217 -20.35 -6.29 -16.14
CA LEU A 217 -19.88 -5.74 -17.42
C LEU A 217 -20.39 -6.55 -18.62
N ILE A 218 -20.24 -7.86 -18.60
CA ILE A 218 -20.49 -8.73 -19.76
C ILE A 218 -21.98 -9.01 -19.92
N GLU A 219 -22.64 -9.46 -18.86
CA GLU A 219 -24.03 -9.88 -18.87
C GLU A 219 -24.98 -8.70 -18.66
N GLY A 220 -24.53 -7.62 -18.01
CA GLY A 220 -25.36 -6.49 -17.63
C GLY A 220 -26.20 -6.76 -16.38
N THR A 221 -25.74 -7.68 -15.53
CA THR A 221 -26.47 -8.16 -14.36
C THR A 221 -25.67 -7.93 -13.07
N PRO A 222 -26.29 -7.40 -12.00
CA PRO A 222 -27.64 -6.82 -11.93
C PRO A 222 -27.80 -5.53 -12.79
N ASP A 223 -28.98 -5.35 -13.40
CA ASP A 223 -29.24 -4.22 -14.31
C ASP A 223 -29.19 -2.87 -13.59
N ASP A 224 -29.68 -2.78 -12.35
CA ASP A 224 -29.63 -1.56 -11.55
C ASP A 224 -28.19 -1.09 -11.31
N LEU A 225 -27.27 -2.02 -11.02
CA LEU A 225 -25.85 -1.73 -10.83
C LEU A 225 -25.18 -1.41 -12.16
N TYR A 226 -25.55 -2.10 -13.24
CA TYR A 226 -25.07 -1.78 -14.59
C TYR A 226 -25.47 -0.37 -15.01
N GLN A 227 -26.75 0.00 -14.90
CA GLN A 227 -27.20 1.36 -15.24
C GLN A 227 -26.51 2.40 -14.37
N ARG A 228 -26.38 2.13 -13.08
CA ARG A 228 -25.75 3.07 -12.14
C ARG A 228 -24.27 3.30 -12.41
N TYR A 229 -23.50 2.26 -12.69
CA TYR A 229 -22.04 2.34 -12.77
C TYR A 229 -21.46 2.21 -14.17
N VAL A 230 -22.23 1.84 -15.19
CA VAL A 230 -21.78 1.71 -16.59
C VAL A 230 -22.67 2.50 -17.53
N GLY A 231 -24.00 2.38 -17.39
CA GLY A 231 -24.99 3.07 -18.20
C GLY A 231 -24.94 4.59 -18.05
N SER A 232 -24.75 5.09 -16.83
CA SER A 232 -24.73 6.52 -16.48
C SER A 232 -23.57 7.32 -17.08
N ASP A 233 -22.50 6.65 -17.52
CA ASP A 233 -21.34 7.29 -18.14
C ASP A 233 -21.38 7.09 -19.65
N GLU A 234 -21.96 8.06 -20.34
CA GLU A 234 -22.12 8.03 -21.80
C GLU A 234 -20.81 8.23 -22.56
N LEU A 235 -19.72 8.66 -21.91
CA LEU A 235 -18.47 8.95 -22.61
C LEU A 235 -17.47 7.82 -22.52
N HIS A 236 -17.20 7.34 -21.30
CA HIS A 236 -16.21 6.30 -21.02
C HIS A 236 -16.84 4.98 -20.57
N GLY A 237 -18.15 4.95 -20.30
CA GLY A 237 -18.89 3.75 -19.93
C GLY A 237 -19.56 3.08 -21.15
N SER A 238 -20.89 3.02 -21.12
CA SER A 238 -21.72 2.19 -22.02
C SER A 238 -21.49 2.47 -23.51
N LYS A 239 -21.50 3.75 -23.96
CA LYS A 239 -21.37 4.12 -25.39
C LYS A 239 -20.11 3.55 -26.05
N ARG A 240 -19.01 3.41 -25.30
CA ARG A 240 -17.71 2.90 -25.81
C ARG A 240 -17.56 1.39 -25.67
N PHE A 241 -18.36 0.76 -24.82
CA PHE A 241 -18.24 -0.66 -24.51
C PHE A 241 -19.32 -1.52 -25.15
N GLU A 242 -20.54 -1.01 -25.30
CA GLU A 242 -21.72 -1.79 -25.65
C GLU A 242 -21.61 -2.50 -27.01
N GLN A 243 -21.06 -1.83 -28.03
CA GLN A 243 -20.87 -2.45 -29.35
C GLN A 243 -19.94 -3.68 -29.25
N THR A 244 -18.81 -3.54 -28.57
CA THR A 244 -17.83 -4.61 -28.39
C THR A 244 -18.36 -5.72 -27.49
N ARG A 245 -19.16 -5.37 -26.47
CA ARG A 245 -19.88 -6.31 -25.61
C ARG A 245 -20.91 -7.14 -26.39
N LEU A 246 -21.73 -6.51 -27.24
CA LEU A 246 -22.73 -7.21 -28.05
C LEU A 246 -22.09 -8.15 -29.07
N GLN A 247 -21.03 -7.72 -29.75
CA GLN A 247 -20.27 -8.58 -30.67
C GLN A 247 -19.72 -9.81 -29.97
N TYR A 248 -19.14 -9.65 -28.77
CA TYR A 248 -18.66 -10.77 -27.96
C TYR A 248 -19.79 -11.74 -27.59
N ARG A 249 -20.93 -11.23 -27.09
CA ARG A 249 -22.09 -12.06 -26.69
C ARG A 249 -22.70 -12.85 -27.86
N ARG A 250 -22.65 -12.31 -29.08
CA ARG A 250 -23.13 -12.98 -30.29
C ARG A 250 -22.14 -14.00 -30.86
N GLY A 251 -20.92 -14.06 -30.32
CA GLY A 251 -19.83 -14.87 -30.90
C GLY A 251 -19.26 -14.28 -32.19
N GLU A 252 -19.56 -13.01 -32.49
CA GLU A 252 -19.15 -12.29 -33.71
C GLU A 252 -17.88 -11.44 -33.49
N ALA A 253 -17.18 -11.63 -32.37
CA ALA A 253 -15.98 -10.86 -32.07
C ALA A 253 -14.81 -11.28 -32.97
N ASP A 254 -14.56 -10.53 -34.04
CA ASP A 254 -13.43 -10.71 -34.97
C ASP A 254 -12.05 -10.74 -34.26
N SER A 255 -11.98 -10.14 -33.06
CA SER A 255 -10.77 -10.08 -32.25
C SER A 255 -11.11 -10.14 -30.76
N PHE A 256 -10.90 -11.31 -30.14
CA PHE A 256 -11.02 -11.48 -28.69
C PHE A 256 -10.11 -10.52 -27.93
N SER A 257 -8.92 -10.19 -28.47
CA SER A 257 -8.00 -9.23 -27.84
C SER A 257 -8.57 -7.81 -27.78
N ARG A 258 -9.35 -7.37 -28.78
CA ARG A 258 -10.05 -6.07 -28.73
C ARG A 258 -11.09 -6.04 -27.63
N PHE A 259 -11.84 -7.12 -27.44
CA PHE A 259 -12.79 -7.23 -26.33
C PHE A 259 -12.08 -7.23 -24.97
N GLN A 260 -10.99 -7.99 -24.82
CA GLN A 260 -10.19 -7.99 -23.59
C GLN A 260 -9.68 -6.59 -23.23
N GLN A 261 -9.17 -5.83 -24.21
CA GLN A 261 -8.71 -4.46 -23.98
C GLN A 261 -9.85 -3.52 -23.55
N ALA A 262 -11.01 -3.64 -24.18
CA ALA A 262 -12.20 -2.86 -23.82
C ALA A 262 -12.69 -3.20 -22.41
N LEU A 263 -12.69 -4.49 -22.05
CA LEU A 263 -13.06 -4.97 -20.73
C LEU A 263 -12.07 -4.49 -19.65
N GLU A 264 -10.77 -4.56 -19.92
CA GLU A 264 -9.72 -4.04 -19.04
C GLU A 264 -9.91 -2.53 -18.79
N SER A 265 -10.21 -1.76 -19.85
CA SER A 265 -10.51 -0.32 -19.73
C SER A 265 -11.74 -0.06 -18.85
N GLN A 266 -12.81 -0.85 -18.98
CA GLN A 266 -13.98 -0.72 -18.12
C GLN A 266 -13.67 -1.09 -16.66
N ARG A 267 -12.89 -2.14 -16.40
CA ARG A 267 -12.46 -2.47 -15.03
C ARG A 267 -11.63 -1.35 -14.43
N ARG A 268 -10.68 -0.77 -15.18
CA ARG A 268 -9.89 0.38 -14.72
C ARG A 268 -10.77 1.56 -14.32
N ARG A 269 -11.75 1.90 -15.16
CA ARG A 269 -12.74 2.92 -14.85
C ARG A 269 -13.51 2.58 -13.57
N LEU A 270 -14.04 1.37 -13.45
CA LEU A 270 -14.80 0.94 -12.28
C LEU A 270 -13.97 0.98 -10.99
N PHE A 271 -12.66 0.71 -11.04
CA PHE A 271 -11.79 0.87 -9.88
C PHE A 271 -11.87 2.30 -9.28
N PHE A 272 -12.00 3.33 -10.13
CA PHE A 272 -12.09 4.72 -9.69
C PHE A 272 -13.52 5.20 -9.44
N VAL A 273 -14.52 4.63 -10.11
CA VAL A 273 -15.94 5.06 -10.06
C VAL A 273 -16.73 4.35 -8.95
N LEU A 274 -16.40 3.10 -8.63
CA LEU A 274 -17.10 2.37 -7.57
C LEU A 274 -16.89 3.06 -6.21
N PRO A 275 -17.91 3.04 -5.34
CA PRO A 275 -17.88 3.84 -4.13
C PRO A 275 -16.91 3.27 -3.09
N ASN A 276 -16.41 4.15 -2.23
CA ASN A 276 -15.36 3.80 -1.26
C ASN A 276 -15.86 2.99 -0.06
N ASP A 277 -17.17 2.94 0.16
CA ASP A 277 -17.82 2.16 1.21
C ASP A 277 -18.06 0.69 0.81
N ALA A 278 -17.86 0.33 -0.47
CA ALA A 278 -17.99 -1.05 -0.96
C ALA A 278 -16.86 -1.99 -0.51
N LYS A 279 -16.00 -1.58 0.44
CA LYS A 279 -14.84 -2.36 0.89
C LYS A 279 -15.26 -3.70 1.51
N GLY A 280 -14.59 -4.77 1.09
CA GLY A 280 -14.91 -6.13 1.49
C GLY A 280 -16.17 -6.72 0.86
N SER A 281 -16.94 -5.94 0.08
CA SER A 281 -18.08 -6.45 -0.68
C SER A 281 -17.63 -7.23 -1.93
N GLU A 282 -18.59 -7.80 -2.64
CA GLU A 282 -18.35 -8.45 -3.94
C GLU A 282 -17.91 -7.47 -5.03
N LEU A 283 -18.35 -6.21 -4.94
CA LEU A 283 -18.00 -5.11 -5.82
C LEU A 283 -16.90 -4.20 -5.23
N ASP A 284 -16.08 -4.72 -4.31
CA ASP A 284 -14.94 -3.96 -3.81
C ASP A 284 -13.97 -3.66 -4.97
N PRO A 285 -13.74 -2.37 -5.31
CA PRO A 285 -12.84 -2.00 -6.41
C PRO A 285 -11.41 -2.53 -6.21
N TRP A 286 -10.92 -2.73 -4.98
CA TRP A 286 -9.57 -3.26 -4.77
C TRP A 286 -9.35 -4.65 -5.38
N ARG A 287 -10.42 -5.44 -5.54
CA ARG A 287 -10.37 -6.74 -6.21
C ARG A 287 -9.97 -6.66 -7.70
N LEU A 288 -10.00 -5.47 -8.30
CA LEU A 288 -9.51 -5.20 -9.65
C LEU A 288 -8.02 -4.82 -9.67
N SER A 289 -7.28 -5.04 -8.58
CA SER A 289 -5.86 -4.74 -8.46
C SER A 289 -5.11 -5.92 -7.81
N VAL A 290 -3.79 -5.96 -7.98
CA VAL A 290 -2.91 -6.97 -7.38
C VAL A 290 -3.02 -6.96 -5.85
N PHE A 291 -3.27 -5.79 -5.25
CA PHE A 291 -3.53 -5.63 -3.82
C PHE A 291 -5.04 -5.68 -3.55
N MET A 292 -5.63 -6.87 -3.65
CA MET A 292 -7.07 -7.08 -3.46
C MET A 292 -7.58 -6.63 -2.10
N HIS A 293 -6.71 -6.62 -1.10
CA HIS A 293 -7.00 -6.16 0.25
C HIS A 293 -6.42 -4.76 0.54
N GLY A 294 -6.05 -3.99 -0.47
CA GLY A 294 -5.46 -2.65 -0.33
C GLY A 294 -6.33 -1.69 0.51
N GLY A 295 -7.65 -1.78 0.37
CA GLY A 295 -8.58 -0.95 1.16
C GLY A 295 -8.58 -1.32 2.63
N ALA A 296 -8.56 -2.62 2.94
CA ALA A 296 -8.44 -3.11 4.30
C ALA A 296 -7.08 -2.75 4.90
N TYR A 297 -6.02 -2.69 4.09
CA TYR A 297 -4.70 -2.24 4.53
C TYR A 297 -4.71 -0.77 4.96
N VAL A 298 -5.30 0.11 4.15
CA VAL A 298 -5.40 1.54 4.48
C VAL A 298 -6.21 1.76 5.75
N GLU A 299 -7.36 1.09 5.89
CA GLU A 299 -8.18 1.15 7.11
C GLU A 299 -7.45 0.63 8.34
N PHE A 300 -6.68 -0.45 8.17
CA PHE A 300 -5.87 -1.00 9.25
C PHE A 300 -4.80 -0.01 9.69
N CYS A 301 -4.15 0.68 8.75
CA CYS A 301 -3.20 1.74 9.07
C CYS A 301 -3.87 2.88 9.85
N GLU A 302 -5.05 3.35 9.42
CA GLU A 302 -5.79 4.42 10.10
C GLU A 302 -6.22 4.04 11.50
N ALA A 303 -6.77 2.84 11.66
CA ALA A 303 -7.21 2.33 12.94
C ALA A 303 -6.05 2.30 13.94
N LEU A 304 -4.90 1.74 13.55
CA LEU A 304 -3.72 1.69 14.41
C LEU A 304 -3.17 3.08 14.74
N GLN A 305 -3.11 3.99 13.76
CA GLN A 305 -2.63 5.36 13.98
C GLN A 305 -3.54 6.16 14.93
N ASN A 306 -4.84 5.88 14.92
CA ASN A 306 -5.83 6.51 15.79
C ASN A 306 -5.99 5.80 17.15
N GLY A 307 -5.18 4.77 17.45
CA GLY A 307 -5.31 3.96 18.66
C GLY A 307 -6.61 3.15 18.74
N GLN A 308 -7.28 2.94 17.61
CA GLN A 308 -8.52 2.17 17.50
C GLN A 308 -8.23 0.67 17.40
N ARG A 309 -9.19 -0.14 17.86
CA ARG A 309 -9.11 -1.60 17.73
C ARG A 309 -9.51 -2.04 16.32
N ALA A 310 -8.66 -2.84 15.70
CA ALA A 310 -8.91 -3.48 14.41
C ALA A 310 -9.05 -5.01 14.54
N ASP A 311 -9.76 -5.47 15.57
CA ASP A 311 -9.79 -6.88 16.02
C ASP A 311 -10.12 -7.87 14.89
N ARG A 312 -11.04 -7.52 13.99
CA ARG A 312 -11.39 -8.36 12.82
C ARG A 312 -10.19 -8.55 11.88
N THR A 313 -9.50 -7.47 11.54
CA THR A 313 -8.34 -7.52 10.63
C THR A 313 -7.17 -8.22 11.33
N VAL A 314 -6.93 -7.93 12.60
CA VAL A 314 -5.92 -8.59 13.42
C VAL A 314 -6.15 -10.10 13.46
N GLY A 315 -7.37 -10.56 13.77
CA GLY A 315 -7.68 -11.99 13.80
C GLY A 315 -7.42 -12.68 12.45
N ARG A 316 -7.77 -12.03 11.33
CA ARG A 316 -7.47 -12.55 9.99
C ARG A 316 -5.96 -12.62 9.71
N LEU A 317 -5.19 -11.61 10.13
CA LEU A 317 -3.73 -11.61 10.00
C LEU A 317 -3.10 -12.74 10.83
N VAL A 318 -3.59 -12.97 12.05
CA VAL A 318 -3.12 -14.05 12.93
C VAL A 318 -3.41 -15.42 12.33
N ILE A 319 -4.62 -15.64 11.80
CA ILE A 319 -4.94 -16.88 11.06
C ILE A 319 -3.98 -17.04 9.86
N GLY A 320 -3.73 -15.97 9.11
CA GLY A 320 -2.77 -15.97 8.01
C GLY A 320 -1.35 -16.39 8.47
N LEU A 321 -0.87 -15.82 9.58
CA LEU A 321 0.42 -16.18 10.18
C LEU A 321 0.47 -17.64 10.58
N ASN A 322 -0.54 -18.12 11.30
CA ASN A 322 -0.62 -19.49 11.78
C ASN A 322 -0.65 -20.49 10.62
N ARG A 323 -1.42 -20.22 9.57
CA ARG A 323 -1.45 -21.03 8.35
C ARG A 323 -0.10 -21.01 7.61
N SER A 324 0.57 -19.86 7.56
CA SER A 324 1.91 -19.74 6.96
C SER A 324 2.97 -20.53 7.73
N TYR A 325 2.99 -20.47 9.07
CA TYR A 325 3.98 -21.19 9.88
C TYR A 325 3.71 -22.68 9.92
N SER A 326 2.48 -23.08 10.20
CA SER A 326 2.10 -24.48 10.38
C SER A 326 1.99 -25.22 9.04
N GLY A 327 1.58 -24.53 7.97
CA GLY A 327 1.24 -25.13 6.68
C GLY A 327 -0.09 -25.89 6.68
N VAL A 328 -0.92 -25.74 7.72
CA VAL A 328 -2.26 -26.35 7.81
C VAL A 328 -3.35 -25.28 7.85
N MET A 329 -4.57 -25.64 7.43
CA MET A 329 -5.75 -24.76 7.42
C MET A 329 -6.36 -24.67 8.83
N CYS A 330 -5.75 -23.86 9.70
CA CYS A 330 -6.23 -23.57 11.06
C CYS A 330 -7.04 -22.27 11.13
N ASP A 331 -7.82 -22.13 12.19
CA ASP A 331 -8.67 -20.94 12.46
C ASP A 331 -8.32 -20.20 13.77
N ASP A 332 -7.16 -20.52 14.36
CA ASP A 332 -6.64 -19.85 15.55
C ASP A 332 -6.34 -18.37 15.29
N ALA A 333 -7.02 -17.49 16.01
CA ALA A 333 -6.97 -16.04 15.84
C ALA A 333 -6.52 -15.27 17.09
N ASP A 334 -6.43 -15.94 18.24
CA ASP A 334 -6.12 -15.37 19.55
C ASP A 334 -4.65 -15.58 19.97
N ARG A 335 -3.90 -16.37 19.20
CA ARG A 335 -2.50 -16.73 19.48
C ARG A 335 -1.71 -16.93 18.20
N VAL A 336 -0.41 -16.67 18.26
CA VAL A 336 0.52 -16.95 17.15
C VAL A 336 1.36 -18.17 17.48
N TRP A 337 1.32 -19.15 16.58
CA TRP A 337 2.03 -20.42 16.68
C TRP A 337 3.28 -20.38 15.80
N PHE A 338 4.44 -20.16 16.43
CA PHE A 338 5.70 -20.21 15.72
C PHE A 338 6.18 -21.65 15.60
N THR A 339 6.14 -22.21 14.39
CA THR A 339 6.45 -23.63 14.16
C THR A 339 7.56 -23.85 13.14
N ALA A 340 8.37 -24.89 13.33
CA ALA A 340 9.49 -25.30 12.47
C ALA A 340 9.23 -26.61 11.72
N PRO A 341 9.84 -26.82 10.53
CA PRO A 341 9.87 -28.13 9.91
C PRO A 341 10.59 -29.16 10.82
N ALA A 342 9.98 -30.33 11.02
CA ALA A 342 10.60 -31.43 11.76
C ALA A 342 11.65 -32.15 10.89
N ALA A 343 12.92 -31.74 11.00
CA ALA A 343 14.16 -32.41 10.55
C ALA A 343 14.28 -32.98 9.12
N ASN A 344 13.25 -32.97 8.27
CA ASN A 344 13.33 -33.21 6.83
C ASN A 344 12.03 -32.74 6.19
N THR A 345 12.11 -31.94 5.12
CA THR A 345 10.98 -31.28 4.45
C THR A 345 9.93 -32.23 3.84
N GLN A 346 10.15 -33.55 3.89
CA GLN A 346 9.26 -34.59 3.35
C GLN A 346 8.54 -35.42 4.43
N SER A 347 8.81 -35.18 5.70
CA SER A 347 8.16 -35.88 6.81
C SER A 347 6.71 -35.40 6.97
N ARG A 348 5.74 -36.33 6.91
CA ARG A 348 4.32 -36.10 7.28
C ARG A 348 4.13 -35.91 8.79
N VAL A 349 5.21 -35.92 9.58
CA VAL A 349 5.20 -35.86 11.04
C VAL A 349 5.18 -34.40 11.51
N GLY A 350 4.07 -33.70 11.22
CA GLY A 350 3.75 -32.38 11.78
C GLY A 350 4.82 -31.29 11.66
N ARG A 351 4.61 -30.18 12.38
CA ARG A 351 5.62 -29.13 12.59
C ARG A 351 6.01 -29.11 14.05
N VAL A 352 7.27 -28.83 14.35
CA VAL A 352 7.75 -28.62 15.72
C VAL A 352 7.25 -27.26 16.21
N LEU A 353 6.72 -27.18 17.41
CA LEU A 353 6.38 -25.90 18.04
C LEU A 353 7.65 -25.29 18.64
N ASP A 354 8.07 -24.12 18.16
CA ASP A 354 9.16 -23.36 18.76
C ASP A 354 8.63 -22.59 19.99
N ILE A 355 7.51 -21.88 19.81
CA ILE A 355 6.84 -21.11 20.86
C ILE A 355 5.40 -20.75 20.44
N GLU A 356 4.50 -20.68 21.40
CA GLU A 356 3.13 -20.16 21.25
C GLU A 356 3.01 -18.85 22.04
N LEU A 357 2.57 -17.77 21.38
CA LEU A 357 2.42 -16.46 22.02
C LEU A 357 0.97 -15.96 21.96
N PRO A 358 0.40 -15.46 23.06
CA PRO A 358 -0.93 -14.87 23.06
C PRO A 358 -0.96 -13.54 22.29
N LEU A 359 -2.09 -13.23 21.68
CA LEU A 359 -2.37 -11.93 21.09
C LEU A 359 -2.82 -10.95 22.17
N GLY A 360 -2.40 -9.68 22.08
CA GLY A 360 -2.93 -8.61 22.92
C GLY A 360 -2.17 -8.36 24.22
N ASP A 361 -2.42 -7.19 24.79
CA ASP A 361 -1.75 -6.64 25.98
C ASP A 361 -2.42 -7.01 27.32
N ALA A 362 -3.02 -8.19 27.44
CA ALA A 362 -3.63 -8.58 28.71
C ALA A 362 -2.57 -8.53 29.84
N PRO A 363 -2.85 -7.95 31.02
CA PRO A 363 -1.82 -7.75 32.07
C PRO A 363 -1.11 -9.02 32.55
N ARG A 364 -1.75 -10.18 32.35
CA ARG A 364 -1.20 -11.51 32.67
C ARG A 364 -0.22 -12.03 31.62
N ASN A 365 -0.26 -11.49 30.40
CA ASN A 365 0.62 -11.91 29.31
C ASN A 365 1.97 -11.22 29.51
N MET A 366 2.98 -11.97 29.95
CA MET A 366 4.34 -11.45 30.05
C MET A 366 4.97 -11.24 28.68
N ILE A 367 4.59 -12.06 27.69
CA ILE A 367 5.04 -11.96 26.30
C ILE A 367 3.82 -12.10 25.41
N SER A 368 3.70 -11.25 24.40
CA SER A 368 2.54 -11.25 23.50
C SER A 368 2.94 -10.78 22.10
N VAL A 369 2.11 -11.13 21.13
CA VAL A 369 2.15 -10.53 19.79
C VAL A 369 1.11 -9.41 19.73
N ASN A 370 1.49 -8.28 19.14
CA ASN A 370 0.62 -7.15 18.87
C ASN A 370 0.91 -6.56 17.48
N PHE A 371 0.12 -5.55 17.11
CA PHE A 371 0.31 -4.75 15.92
C PHE A 371 0.31 -3.27 16.32
N ASP A 372 1.26 -2.51 15.81
CA ASP A 372 1.35 -1.06 16.00
C ASP A 372 1.61 -0.36 14.67
N ALA A 373 1.53 0.98 14.65
CA ALA A 373 1.87 1.82 13.50
C ALA A 373 3.09 2.71 13.78
N GLU A 374 4.05 2.20 14.54
CA GLU A 374 5.28 2.91 14.90
C GLU A 374 6.45 2.61 13.93
N GLY A 375 6.17 1.97 12.79
CA GLY A 375 7.15 1.82 11.71
C GLY A 375 7.41 3.11 10.95
N PRO A 376 8.44 3.15 10.10
CA PRO A 376 8.68 4.27 9.20
C PRO A 376 7.41 4.61 8.39
N TYR A 377 7.12 5.91 8.23
CA TYR A 377 5.91 6.39 7.54
C TYR A 377 4.60 5.90 8.18
N ARG A 378 4.61 5.65 9.49
CA ARG A 378 3.49 5.07 10.24
C ARG A 378 3.03 3.73 9.67
N ARG A 379 3.96 2.99 9.08
CA ARG A 379 3.71 1.66 8.53
C ARG A 379 3.39 0.72 9.67
N PRO A 380 2.33 -0.11 9.53
CA PRO A 380 2.05 -1.13 10.51
C PRO A 380 3.21 -2.10 10.69
N ARG A 381 3.37 -2.64 11.89
CA ARG A 381 4.36 -3.66 12.22
C ARG A 381 3.69 -4.80 12.99
N ILE A 382 4.21 -6.01 12.81
CA ILE A 382 4.01 -7.11 13.74
C ILE A 382 5.04 -6.94 14.84
N VAL A 383 4.63 -6.86 16.09
CA VAL A 383 5.54 -6.67 17.23
C VAL A 383 5.38 -7.78 18.26
N VAL A 384 6.50 -8.24 18.78
CA VAL A 384 6.55 -9.10 19.96
C VAL A 384 6.94 -8.23 21.14
N THR A 385 6.08 -8.17 22.15
CA THR A 385 6.27 -7.33 23.34
C THR A 385 6.52 -8.20 24.56
N MET A 386 7.24 -7.63 25.54
CA MET A 386 7.52 -8.25 26.83
C MET A 386 7.23 -7.26 27.96
N ARG A 387 6.78 -7.78 29.11
CA ARG A 387 6.67 -7.05 30.38
C ARG A 387 7.60 -7.68 31.41
N GLU A 388 8.31 -6.86 32.16
CA GLU A 388 9.19 -7.32 33.24
C GLU A 388 8.39 -7.85 34.45
N SER A 389 7.22 -7.28 34.71
CA SER A 389 6.33 -7.70 35.79
C SER A 389 4.86 -7.41 35.45
N MET A 390 3.94 -8.01 36.21
CA MET A 390 2.50 -7.83 36.01
C MET A 390 2.12 -6.34 36.14
N GLY A 391 1.56 -5.77 35.08
CA GLY A 391 1.17 -4.36 35.02
C GLY A 391 2.29 -3.38 34.61
N ALA A 392 3.55 -3.81 34.49
CA ALA A 392 4.63 -2.98 33.95
C ALA A 392 4.40 -2.68 32.45
N PRO A 393 4.86 -1.52 31.93
CA PRO A 393 4.72 -1.19 30.52
C PRO A 393 5.37 -2.23 29.62
N ALA A 394 4.74 -2.51 28.48
CA ALA A 394 5.27 -3.47 27.51
C ALA A 394 6.40 -2.84 26.69
N THR A 395 7.50 -3.56 26.54
CA THR A 395 8.65 -3.17 25.71
C THR A 395 8.73 -4.05 24.48
N VAL A 396 9.02 -3.47 23.32
CA VAL A 396 9.19 -4.23 22.07
C VAL A 396 10.49 -5.05 22.14
N VAL A 397 10.36 -6.37 21.97
CA VAL A 397 11.48 -7.31 21.93
C VAL A 397 12.00 -7.45 20.50
N GLU A 398 11.08 -7.64 19.56
CA GLU A 398 11.36 -7.82 18.13
C GLU A 398 10.16 -7.30 17.32
N SER A 399 10.43 -6.92 16.07
CA SER A 399 9.38 -6.47 15.15
C SER A 399 9.65 -6.88 13.70
N ASN A 400 8.58 -6.89 12.89
CA ASN A 400 8.67 -7.02 11.44
C ASN A 400 7.74 -5.99 10.78
N PRO A 401 8.21 -5.25 9.75
CA PRO A 401 7.33 -4.35 9.01
C PRO A 401 6.21 -5.15 8.34
N LEU A 402 4.99 -4.64 8.42
CA LEU A 402 3.85 -5.19 7.70
C LEU A 402 3.63 -4.34 6.44
N GLN A 403 4.49 -4.58 5.45
CA GLN A 403 4.37 -3.98 4.12
C GLN A 403 3.06 -4.44 3.45
N PRO A 404 2.51 -3.67 2.49
CA PRO A 404 1.30 -4.04 1.76
C PRO A 404 1.38 -5.45 1.14
N LEU A 405 2.56 -5.84 0.64
CA LEU A 405 2.78 -7.16 0.07
C LEU A 405 2.62 -8.28 1.11
N LEU A 406 3.20 -8.12 2.30
CA LEU A 406 3.08 -9.11 3.38
C LEU A 406 1.64 -9.16 3.92
N PHE A 407 0.97 -8.02 4.05
CA PHE A 407 -0.43 -7.95 4.43
C PHE A 407 -1.34 -8.67 3.43
N GLU A 408 -1.17 -8.40 2.14
CA GLU A 408 -1.90 -9.07 1.05
C GLU A 408 -1.66 -10.58 1.07
N TYR A 409 -0.40 -11.00 1.25
CA TYR A 409 -0.04 -12.41 1.38
C TYR A 409 -0.78 -13.08 2.55
N LEU A 410 -0.73 -12.49 3.75
CA LEU A 410 -1.36 -13.06 4.95
C LEU A 410 -2.88 -13.19 4.79
N LEU A 411 -3.55 -12.19 4.21
CA LEU A 411 -4.99 -12.25 3.99
C LEU A 411 -5.39 -13.22 2.88
N ARG A 412 -4.58 -13.39 1.83
CA ARG A 412 -4.79 -14.44 0.81
C ARG A 412 -4.63 -15.84 1.41
N VAL A 413 -3.58 -16.06 2.22
CA VAL A 413 -3.36 -17.32 2.95
C VAL A 413 -4.51 -17.61 3.91
N GLN A 414 -4.99 -16.59 4.63
CA GLN A 414 -6.20 -16.69 5.46
C GLN A 414 -7.44 -17.05 4.62
N GLY A 415 -7.56 -16.56 3.39
CA GLY A 415 -8.60 -16.95 2.45
C GLY A 415 -8.42 -18.33 1.80
N GLY A 416 -7.34 -19.06 2.11
CA GLY A 416 -7.04 -20.37 1.51
C GLY A 416 -6.38 -20.29 0.11
N SER A 417 -5.94 -19.10 -0.31
CA SER A 417 -5.24 -18.89 -1.58
C SER A 417 -3.74 -18.71 -1.34
N LEU A 418 -2.91 -19.49 -2.04
CA LEU A 418 -1.46 -19.32 -2.06
C LEU A 418 -1.04 -18.66 -3.39
N PRO A 419 -0.73 -17.35 -3.42
CA PRO A 419 -0.29 -16.71 -4.65
C PRO A 419 1.10 -17.24 -5.08
N GLY A 420 1.22 -17.71 -6.33
CA GLY A 420 2.43 -18.39 -6.82
C GLY A 420 3.71 -17.53 -6.83
N SER A 421 3.62 -16.24 -7.20
CA SER A 421 4.81 -15.43 -7.55
C SER A 421 5.49 -14.72 -6.37
N PHE A 422 4.72 -14.29 -5.35
CA PHE A 422 5.26 -13.53 -4.20
C PHE A 422 5.27 -14.32 -2.89
N SER A 423 4.69 -15.53 -2.87
CA SER A 423 4.59 -16.36 -1.67
C SER A 423 5.95 -16.72 -1.08
N ARG A 424 6.97 -16.97 -1.92
CA ARG A 424 8.27 -17.42 -1.44
C ARG A 424 9.03 -16.33 -0.68
N GLN A 425 8.99 -15.10 -1.17
CA GLN A 425 9.62 -13.95 -0.49
C GLN A 425 8.95 -13.70 0.86
N CYS A 426 7.62 -13.61 0.90
CA CYS A 426 6.87 -13.37 2.14
C CYS A 426 7.06 -14.52 3.14
N PHE A 427 7.09 -15.76 2.66
CA PHE A 427 7.35 -16.93 3.50
C PHE A 427 8.74 -16.89 4.12
N GLU A 428 9.78 -16.57 3.36
CA GLU A 428 11.14 -16.42 3.90
C GLU A 428 11.24 -15.24 4.87
N GLU A 429 10.57 -14.12 4.61
CA GLU A 429 10.50 -12.98 5.53
C GLU A 429 9.87 -13.39 6.88
N LEU A 430 8.72 -14.07 6.86
CA LEU A 430 8.06 -14.58 8.07
C LEU A 430 8.93 -15.60 8.80
N ARG A 431 9.62 -16.48 8.06
CA ARG A 431 10.56 -17.45 8.63
C ARG A 431 11.71 -16.75 9.34
N GLN A 432 12.28 -15.72 8.74
CA GLN A 432 13.35 -14.91 9.36
C GLN A 432 12.83 -14.19 10.60
N PHE A 433 11.64 -13.58 10.54
CA PHE A 433 11.04 -12.93 11.70
C PHE A 433 10.90 -13.89 12.88
N ARG A 434 10.32 -15.08 12.64
CA ARG A 434 10.24 -16.13 13.65
C ARG A 434 11.60 -16.49 14.25
N LEU A 435 12.63 -16.70 13.42
CA LEU A 435 13.96 -17.06 13.90
C LEU A 435 14.56 -15.96 14.78
N ARG A 436 14.35 -14.68 14.45
CA ARG A 436 14.78 -13.54 15.28
C ARG A 436 14.06 -13.52 16.62
N VAL A 437 12.73 -13.68 16.61
CA VAL A 437 11.91 -13.74 17.84
C VAL A 437 12.40 -14.87 18.76
N VAL A 438 12.51 -16.08 18.23
CA VAL A 438 12.94 -17.26 18.98
C VAL A 438 14.36 -17.07 19.55
N ALA A 439 15.31 -16.58 18.74
CA ALA A 439 16.66 -16.29 19.19
C ALA A 439 16.69 -15.23 20.30
N LYS A 440 15.91 -14.16 20.17
CA LYS A 440 15.87 -13.06 21.14
C LYS A 440 15.26 -13.51 22.47
N LEU A 441 14.15 -14.25 22.42
CA LEU A 441 13.51 -14.79 23.62
C LEU A 441 14.38 -15.82 24.35
N SER A 442 15.12 -16.65 23.60
CA SER A 442 16.08 -17.59 24.17
C SER A 442 17.26 -16.86 24.84
N GLN A 443 17.80 -15.81 24.21
CA GLN A 443 18.85 -14.97 24.82
C GLN A 443 18.39 -14.31 26.13
N LEU A 444 17.13 -13.90 26.18
CA LEU A 444 16.50 -13.35 27.39
C LEU A 444 16.12 -14.43 28.42
N LYS A 445 16.41 -15.71 28.15
CA LYS A 445 16.06 -16.87 28.99
C LYS A 445 14.57 -16.99 29.28
N LEU A 446 13.75 -16.57 28.32
CA LEU A 446 12.28 -16.64 28.41
C LEU A 446 11.75 -17.95 27.80
N ILE A 447 12.53 -18.60 26.95
CA ILE A 447 12.26 -19.92 26.39
C ILE A 447 13.51 -20.80 26.37
N GLU A 448 13.33 -22.11 26.51
CA GLU A 448 14.38 -23.14 26.41
C GLU A 448 14.06 -24.11 25.27
N LEU A 449 14.82 -24.04 24.17
CA LEU A 449 14.58 -24.85 22.96
C LEU A 449 15.37 -26.16 22.93
N ASP A 450 16.51 -26.21 23.62
CA ASP A 450 17.45 -27.34 23.56
C ASP A 450 17.02 -28.54 24.43
N ASN A 451 15.91 -28.41 25.15
CA ASN A 451 15.40 -29.49 25.99
C ASN A 451 14.55 -30.47 25.18
N LEU A 452 15.21 -31.42 24.52
CA LEU A 452 14.59 -32.50 23.72
C LEU A 452 13.52 -33.31 24.48
N SER A 453 13.52 -33.29 25.82
CA SER A 453 12.50 -33.97 26.62
C SER A 453 11.13 -33.29 26.61
N HIS A 454 11.03 -32.06 26.08
CA HIS A 454 9.79 -31.28 25.97
C HIS A 454 9.47 -30.85 24.53
N MET A 455 9.95 -31.60 23.54
CA MET A 455 9.67 -31.30 22.14
C MET A 455 8.17 -31.47 21.84
N MET A 456 7.51 -30.39 21.44
CA MET A 456 6.09 -30.37 21.11
C MET A 456 5.91 -30.36 19.58
N ILE A 457 4.98 -31.17 19.08
CA ILE A 457 4.50 -31.12 17.69
C ILE A 457 3.16 -30.42 17.65
N VAL A 458 2.98 -29.58 16.64
CA VAL A 458 1.69 -28.99 16.29
C VAL A 458 0.95 -29.88 15.30
N LYS A 459 -0.31 -30.19 15.61
CA LYS A 459 -1.25 -30.86 14.71
C LYS A 459 -2.55 -30.07 14.62
N LEU A 460 -3.30 -30.28 13.55
CA LEU A 460 -4.64 -29.73 13.38
C LEU A 460 -5.66 -30.67 14.05
N GLY A 461 -6.43 -30.14 15.00
CA GLY A 461 -7.55 -30.82 15.61
C GLY A 461 -8.76 -30.93 14.67
N MET A 462 -9.72 -31.80 15.01
CA MET A 462 -10.97 -31.94 14.25
C MET A 462 -11.85 -30.69 14.31
N ASP A 463 -11.62 -29.81 15.27
CA ASP A 463 -12.26 -28.51 15.45
C ASP A 463 -11.62 -27.38 14.62
N GLY A 464 -10.61 -27.69 13.80
CA GLY A 464 -9.88 -26.71 13.00
C GLY A 464 -8.89 -25.88 13.79
N ARG A 465 -8.63 -26.22 15.06
CA ARG A 465 -7.67 -25.52 15.92
C ARG A 465 -6.36 -26.26 16.02
N LEU A 466 -5.28 -25.53 16.22
CA LEU A 466 -3.96 -26.09 16.47
C LEU A 466 -3.92 -26.68 17.88
N GLN A 467 -3.37 -27.89 17.97
CA GLN A 467 -3.17 -28.62 19.22
C GLN A 467 -1.70 -29.03 19.33
N GLN A 468 -1.21 -29.02 20.56
CA GLN A 468 0.15 -29.41 20.89
C GLN A 468 0.20 -30.85 21.44
N ASP A 469 1.05 -31.68 20.86
CA ASP A 469 1.31 -33.05 21.30
C ASP A 469 2.78 -33.17 21.73
N SER A 470 3.03 -33.68 22.94
CA SER A 470 4.39 -33.98 23.40
C SER A 470 4.93 -35.22 22.70
N ILE A 471 6.13 -35.13 22.13
CA ILE A 471 6.86 -36.33 21.69
C ILE A 471 7.56 -36.91 22.91
N GLY A 472 6.99 -37.96 23.51
CA GLY A 472 7.70 -38.72 24.54
C GLY A 472 8.90 -39.43 23.91
N VAL A 473 10.12 -39.05 24.27
CA VAL A 473 11.31 -39.87 23.98
C VAL A 473 11.26 -41.03 24.97
N THR A 474 10.76 -42.19 24.54
CA THR A 474 10.93 -43.44 25.30
C THR A 474 12.43 -43.69 25.40
N ARG A 475 13.02 -43.51 26.58
CA ARG A 475 14.35 -44.05 26.87
C ARG A 475 14.23 -45.57 26.73
N THR A 476 14.69 -46.11 25.61
CA THR A 476 14.97 -47.53 25.50
C THR A 476 16.04 -47.85 26.53
N VAL A 477 15.65 -48.64 27.53
CA VAL A 477 16.48 -49.10 28.65
C VAL A 477 17.61 -49.98 28.15
#